data_AF-A0A3D8HNK5-F1
#
_entry.id   AF-A0A3D8HNK5-F1
#
_cell.length_a   1.000
_cell.length_b   1.000
_cell.length_c   1.000
_cell.angle_alpha   90.00
_cell.angle_beta   90.00
_cell.angle_gamma   90.00
#
_symmetry.space_group_name_H-M   'P 1'
#
loop_
_entity.id
_entity.type
_entity.pdbx_description
1 polymer ?
#
loop_
_entity_poly.entity_id
_entity_poly.type
_entity_poly.pdbx_seq_one_letter_code
_entity_poly.pdbx_strand_id
1 'polypeptide(L)'
;MKNYAMHLFRLGDRLANALGGDKQALADLQKLYYHHPEMFADLKDLISTIESVAQKPEIITEAKTSNALLAAKRLNSEKMGDIVVKNNNGMNEIIHANKKRMKEFDRLLSSLVETPTPSTHRQSLEQKSTGELIAQKDELSGANARSVNSQNNSTTIPNASQTKVRKCR
;
A
#
# COMPACT_ATOMS: atom_id res chain seq x y z
N MET A 1 12.70 -31.13 4.15
CA MET A 1 13.53 -29.97 4.54
C MET A 1 13.20 -28.85 3.56
N LYS A 2 12.72 -27.69 4.03
CA LYS A 2 12.53 -26.55 3.14
C LYS A 2 13.93 -26.07 2.74
N ASN A 3 14.28 -26.17 1.46
CA ASN A 3 15.55 -25.68 0.94
C ASN A 3 15.47 -24.16 0.86
N TYR A 4 15.77 -23.49 1.96
CA TYR A 4 15.80 -22.04 2.01
C TYR A 4 16.99 -21.53 1.19
N ALA A 5 16.71 -20.85 0.08
CA ALA A 5 17.72 -20.17 -0.71
C ALA A 5 18.12 -18.88 0.01
N MET A 6 18.96 -19.02 1.04
CA MET A 6 19.55 -17.89 1.73
C MET A 6 20.55 -17.18 0.81
N HIS A 7 20.42 -15.88 0.69
CA HIS A 7 21.30 -15.05 -0.12
C HIS A 7 21.84 -13.89 0.69
N LEU A 8 23.13 -13.60 0.51
CA LEU A 8 23.84 -12.53 1.20
C LEU A 8 23.95 -11.32 0.28
N PHE A 9 23.37 -10.20 0.71
CA PHE A 9 23.37 -8.95 -0.03
C PHE A 9 24.35 -7.96 0.57
N ARG A 10 25.02 -7.19 -0.30
CA ARG A 10 25.86 -6.07 0.11
C ARG A 10 25.03 -4.80 0.24
N LEU A 11 25.03 -4.21 1.42
CA LEU A 11 24.40 -2.92 1.70
C LEU A 11 25.32 -1.77 1.27
N GLY A 12 24.72 -0.69 0.78
CA GLY A 12 25.41 0.57 0.55
C GLY A 12 25.70 1.30 1.86
N ASP A 13 26.70 2.18 1.85
CA ASP A 13 27.18 2.86 3.06
C ASP A 13 26.07 3.62 3.80
N ARG A 14 25.15 4.30 3.06
CA ARG A 14 24.03 5.03 3.68
C ARG A 14 23.12 4.11 4.50
N LEU A 15 22.81 2.93 3.97
CA LEU A 15 21.92 1.96 4.61
C LEU A 15 22.64 1.22 5.73
N ALA A 16 23.89 0.80 5.49
CA ALA A 16 24.72 0.16 6.49
C ALA A 16 24.90 1.05 7.73
N ASN A 17 25.24 2.33 7.53
CA ASN A 17 25.41 3.28 8.63
C ASN A 17 24.12 3.48 9.44
N ALA A 18 22.96 3.51 8.77
CA ALA A 18 21.67 3.61 9.44
C ALA A 18 21.32 2.36 10.28
N LEU A 19 21.89 1.19 9.93
CA LEU A 19 21.69 -0.08 10.62
C LEU A 19 22.77 -0.43 11.65
N GLY A 20 23.71 0.47 11.93
CA GLY A 20 24.79 0.25 12.91
C GLY A 20 26.15 -0.13 12.33
N GLY A 21 26.34 -0.05 11.00
CA GLY A 21 27.64 -0.11 10.33
C GLY A 21 27.92 -1.38 9.51
N ASP A 22 27.13 -2.44 9.69
CA ASP A 22 27.31 -3.68 8.95
C ASP A 22 26.88 -3.55 7.49
N LYS A 23 27.77 -3.92 6.57
CA LYS A 23 27.56 -3.80 5.11
C LYS A 23 26.94 -5.02 4.46
N GLN A 24 26.46 -5.97 5.26
CA GLN A 24 25.93 -7.24 4.77
C GLN A 24 24.54 -7.47 5.37
N ALA A 25 23.64 -8.04 4.58
CA ALA A 25 22.34 -8.48 5.03
C ALA A 25 21.97 -9.84 4.43
N LEU A 26 21.37 -10.70 5.24
CA LEU A 26 20.84 -11.99 4.81
C LEU A 26 19.39 -11.87 4.37
N ALA A 27 19.00 -12.61 3.36
CA ALA A 27 17.60 -12.69 2.93
C ALA A 27 17.21 -14.12 2.57
N ASP A 28 15.99 -14.49 2.91
CA ASP A 28 15.34 -15.70 2.43
C ASP A 28 14.60 -15.41 1.13
N LEU A 29 15.23 -15.72 -0.01
CA LEU A 29 14.66 -15.40 -1.32
C LEU A 29 13.33 -16.10 -1.58
N GLN A 30 13.18 -17.35 -1.11
CA GLN A 30 11.93 -18.09 -1.29
C GLN A 30 10.81 -17.47 -0.48
N LYS A 31 11.07 -17.07 0.76
CA LYS A 31 10.08 -16.40 1.61
C LYS A 31 9.68 -15.06 1.02
N LEU A 32 10.64 -14.24 0.59
CA LEU A 32 10.36 -12.94 -0.03
C LEU A 32 9.54 -13.07 -1.32
N TYR A 33 9.92 -14.00 -2.20
CA TYR A 33 9.19 -14.25 -3.43
C TYR A 33 7.78 -14.81 -3.16
N TYR A 34 7.62 -15.70 -2.18
CA TYR A 34 6.33 -16.28 -1.81
C TYR A 34 5.33 -15.24 -1.28
N HIS A 35 5.80 -14.17 -0.64
CA HIS A 35 4.92 -13.11 -0.15
C HIS A 35 4.31 -12.27 -1.28
N HIS A 36 5.04 -12.07 -2.38
CA HIS A 36 4.63 -11.22 -3.50
C HIS A 36 5.04 -11.79 -4.87
N PRO A 37 4.63 -13.02 -5.24
CA PRO A 37 5.06 -13.64 -6.49
C PRO A 37 4.55 -12.85 -7.72
N GLU A 38 3.44 -12.14 -7.60
CA GLU A 38 2.85 -11.33 -8.66
C GLU A 38 3.68 -10.08 -9.01
N MET A 39 4.58 -9.67 -8.11
CA MET A 39 5.33 -8.42 -8.24
C MET A 39 6.67 -8.61 -8.95
N PHE A 40 7.11 -9.85 -9.12
CA PHE A 40 8.41 -10.20 -9.67
C PHE A 40 8.24 -11.22 -10.81
N ALA A 41 8.93 -11.00 -11.93
CA ALA A 41 8.88 -11.94 -13.04
C ALA A 41 9.45 -13.32 -12.66
N ASP A 42 10.56 -13.30 -11.92
CA ASP A 42 11.26 -14.48 -11.43
C ASP A 42 12.09 -14.14 -10.18
N LEU A 43 12.77 -15.15 -9.61
CA LEU A 43 13.68 -14.96 -8.48
C LEU A 43 14.85 -14.03 -8.82
N LYS A 44 15.31 -14.00 -10.08
CA LYS A 44 16.41 -13.12 -10.50
C LYS A 44 15.99 -11.65 -10.47
N ASP A 45 14.77 -11.36 -10.89
CA ASP A 45 14.16 -10.04 -10.83
C ASP A 45 14.02 -9.54 -9.40
N LEU A 46 13.67 -10.42 -8.45
CA LEU A 46 13.69 -10.13 -7.02
C LEU A 46 15.11 -9.78 -6.53
N ILE A 47 16.10 -10.62 -6.84
CA ILE A 47 17.50 -10.41 -6.43
C ILE A 47 18.00 -9.06 -6.95
N SER A 48 17.83 -8.79 -8.25
CA SER A 48 18.23 -7.53 -8.89
C SER A 48 17.58 -6.30 -8.24
N THR A 49 16.31 -6.43 -7.87
CA THR A 49 15.57 -5.36 -7.17
C THR A 49 16.16 -5.09 -5.80
N ILE A 50 16.40 -6.15 -5.02
CA ILE A 50 16.98 -6.04 -3.68
C ILE A 50 18.38 -5.43 -3.78
N GLU A 51 19.25 -5.91 -4.69
CA GLU A 51 20.59 -5.35 -4.88
C GLU A 51 20.54 -3.87 -5.22
N SER A 52 19.67 -3.49 -6.16
CA SER A 52 19.54 -2.11 -6.62
C SER A 52 19.15 -1.17 -5.48
N VAL A 53 18.17 -1.58 -4.65
CA VAL A 53 17.68 -0.80 -3.50
C VAL A 53 18.70 -0.81 -2.37
N ALA A 54 19.25 -1.97 -2.01
CA ALA A 54 20.19 -2.12 -0.89
C ALA A 54 21.50 -1.36 -1.11
N GLN A 55 22.00 -1.34 -2.36
CA GLN A 55 23.30 -0.73 -2.66
C GLN A 55 23.25 0.79 -2.71
N LYS A 56 22.16 1.38 -3.21
CA LYS A 56 22.02 2.83 -3.30
C LYS A 56 20.55 3.23 -3.16
N PRO A 57 20.01 3.19 -1.93
CA PRO A 57 18.66 3.65 -1.67
C PRO A 57 18.59 5.17 -1.78
N GLU A 58 17.46 5.66 -2.27
CA GLU A 58 17.18 7.10 -2.34
C GLU A 58 16.52 7.58 -1.05
N ILE A 59 15.62 6.76 -0.51
CA ILE A 59 14.89 7.00 0.73
C ILE A 59 15.27 5.93 1.74
N ILE A 60 15.56 6.35 2.96
CA ILE A 60 15.71 5.48 4.13
C ILE A 60 14.85 6.09 5.23
N THR A 61 13.93 5.31 5.79
CA THR A 61 13.03 5.74 6.87
C THR A 61 12.75 4.57 7.80
N GLU A 62 12.15 4.84 8.95
CA GLU A 62 11.74 3.80 9.89
C GLU A 62 10.56 3.00 9.30
N ALA A 63 10.64 1.67 9.39
CA ALA A 63 9.51 0.83 9.05
C ALA A 63 8.49 0.84 10.19
N LYS A 64 7.24 0.46 9.89
CA LYS A 64 6.20 0.27 10.92
C LYS A 64 6.54 -0.84 11.92
N THR A 65 7.44 -1.74 11.54
CA THR A 65 7.94 -2.82 12.39
C THR A 65 9.08 -2.30 13.25
N SER A 66 9.07 -2.61 14.55
CA SER A 66 10.13 -2.20 15.47
C SER A 66 11.50 -2.69 15.01
N ASN A 67 12.50 -1.80 15.13
CA ASN A 67 13.92 -2.04 14.79
C ASN A 67 14.14 -2.45 13.32
N ALA A 68 13.30 -1.96 12.42
CA ALA A 68 13.46 -2.17 11.00
C ALA A 68 13.46 -0.84 10.24
N LEU A 69 14.25 -0.78 9.17
CA LEU A 69 14.31 0.35 8.26
C LEU A 69 13.69 -0.03 6.92
N LEU A 70 12.89 0.87 6.38
CA LEU A 70 12.40 0.83 5.02
C LEU A 70 13.38 1.59 4.14
N ALA A 71 13.94 0.90 3.14
CA ALA A 71 14.75 1.50 2.10
C ALA A 71 13.99 1.44 0.77
N ALA A 72 13.94 2.56 0.05
CA ALA A 72 13.21 2.67 -1.20
C ALA A 72 14.05 3.35 -2.28
N LYS A 73 13.81 2.94 -3.53
CA LYS A 73 14.52 3.44 -4.71
C LYS A 73 13.62 3.43 -5.94
N ARG A 74 13.84 4.37 -6.85
CA ARG A 74 13.20 4.36 -8.16
C ARG A 74 13.89 3.30 -9.03
N LEU A 75 13.11 2.40 -9.63
CA LEU A 75 13.64 1.41 -10.57
C LEU A 75 13.54 1.91 -12.01
N ASN A 76 12.42 2.55 -12.34
CA ASN A 76 12.17 3.20 -13.62
C ASN A 76 11.14 4.33 -13.44
N SER A 77 10.60 4.86 -14.54
CA SER A 77 9.60 5.95 -14.53
C SER A 77 8.24 5.55 -13.96
N GLU A 78 7.93 4.26 -13.84
CA GLU A 78 6.61 3.75 -13.44
C GLU A 78 6.63 2.94 -12.14
N LYS A 79 7.78 2.36 -11.80
CA LYS A 79 7.98 1.46 -10.68
C LYS A 79 9.10 1.92 -9.75
N MET A 80 8.87 1.71 -8.47
CA MET A 80 9.85 1.79 -7.40
C MET A 80 10.06 0.42 -6.77
N GLY A 81 11.21 0.21 -6.15
CA GLY A 81 11.50 -0.93 -5.30
C GLY A 81 11.57 -0.49 -3.85
N ASP A 82 11.04 -1.30 -2.95
CA ASP A 82 11.16 -1.12 -1.51
C ASP A 82 11.59 -2.40 -0.82
N ILE A 83 12.49 -2.28 0.14
CA ILE A 83 12.94 -3.36 1.01
C ILE A 83 12.82 -2.94 2.46
N VAL A 84 12.52 -3.90 3.34
CA VAL A 84 12.57 -3.69 4.79
C VAL A 84 13.71 -4.53 5.37
N VAL A 85 14.64 -3.86 6.03
CA VAL A 85 15.80 -4.48 6.68
C VAL A 85 15.64 -4.36 8.18
N LYS A 86 15.67 -5.49 8.88
CA LYS A 86 15.62 -5.56 10.33
C LYS A 86 17.02 -5.88 10.87
N ASN A 87 17.49 -5.14 11.87
CA ASN A 87 18.69 -5.53 12.59
C ASN A 87 18.30 -6.38 13.80
N ASN A 88 18.74 -7.64 13.83
CA ASN A 88 18.59 -8.54 14.96
C ASN A 88 19.96 -8.73 15.62
N ASN A 89 20.29 -7.89 16.60
CA ASN A 89 21.51 -7.98 17.41
C ASN A 89 22.82 -8.05 16.58
N GLY A 90 22.98 -7.15 15.60
CA GLY A 90 24.18 -7.12 14.75
C GLY A 90 24.09 -8.01 13.51
N MET A 91 22.96 -8.69 13.27
CA MET A 91 22.69 -9.35 12.00
C MET A 91 21.57 -8.62 11.26
N ASN A 92 21.87 -8.08 10.08
CA ASN A 92 20.86 -7.49 9.21
C ASN A 92 20.13 -8.58 8.42
N GLU A 93 18.80 -8.55 8.46
CA GLU A 93 17.92 -9.46 7.73
C GLU A 93 16.94 -8.66 6.87
N ILE A 94 16.86 -8.98 5.57
CA ILE A 94 15.85 -8.43 4.67
C ILE A 94 14.58 -9.26 4.83
N ILE A 95 13.56 -8.65 5.43
CA ILE A 95 12.29 -9.32 5.77
C ILE A 95 11.15 -8.99 4.80
N HIS A 96 11.33 -7.98 3.94
CA HIS A 96 10.37 -7.59 2.91
C HIS A 96 11.09 -7.06 1.68
N ALA A 97 10.52 -7.34 0.51
CA ALA A 97 10.94 -6.79 -0.77
C ALA A 97 9.72 -6.70 -1.70
N ASN A 98 9.50 -5.55 -2.34
CA ASN A 98 8.35 -5.31 -3.20
C ASN A 98 8.65 -4.29 -4.32
N LYS A 99 7.80 -4.25 -5.35
CA LYS A 99 7.85 -3.34 -6.50
C LYS A 99 6.60 -2.47 -6.66
N LYS A 100 6.54 -1.34 -5.97
CA LYS A 100 5.36 -0.47 -6.01
C LYS A 100 5.34 0.46 -7.22
N ARG A 101 4.20 1.13 -7.43
CA ARG A 101 4.08 2.20 -8.43
C ARG A 101 4.85 3.43 -7.98
N MET A 102 5.33 4.23 -8.93
CA MET A 102 6.07 5.47 -8.63
C MET A 102 5.30 6.45 -7.73
N LYS A 103 3.96 6.49 -7.81
CA LYS A 103 3.14 7.32 -6.92
C LYS A 103 3.38 7.05 -5.42
N GLU A 104 3.71 5.81 -5.04
CA GLU A 104 4.03 5.50 -3.65
C GLU A 104 5.40 6.04 -3.24
N PHE A 105 6.34 6.15 -4.17
CA PHE A 105 7.64 6.78 -3.93
C PHE A 105 7.46 8.26 -3.63
N ASP A 106 6.65 8.96 -4.43
CA ASP A 106 6.36 10.38 -4.23
C ASP A 106 5.69 10.62 -2.87
N ARG A 107 4.77 9.73 -2.45
CA ARG A 107 4.16 9.78 -1.12
C ARG A 107 5.18 9.63 0.00
N LEU A 108 6.11 8.69 -0.13
CA LEU A 108 7.19 8.52 0.85
C LEU A 108 8.06 9.78 0.91
N LEU A 109 8.42 10.34 -0.24
CA LEU A 109 9.20 11.57 -0.31
C LEU A 109 8.47 12.76 0.33
N SER A 110 7.19 12.95 0.02
CA SER A 110 6.37 14.00 0.63
C SER A 110 6.18 13.82 2.13
N SER A 111 6.15 12.58 2.65
CA SER A 111 6.06 12.35 4.10
C SER A 111 7.35 12.68 4.85
N LEU A 112 8.50 12.73 4.16
CA LEU A 112 9.80 13.09 4.72
C LEU A 112 10.07 14.60 4.70
N VAL A 113 9.41 15.32 3.80
CA VAL A 113 9.51 16.77 3.69
C VAL A 113 8.31 17.36 4.43
N GLU A 114 8.50 17.78 5.68
CA GLU A 114 7.50 18.49 6.50
C GLU A 114 7.15 19.84 5.88
N THR A 115 6.44 19.84 4.74
CA THR A 115 5.78 21.04 4.25
C THR A 115 4.56 21.28 5.14
N PRO A 116 4.42 22.46 5.78
CA PRO A 116 3.20 22.79 6.51
C PRO A 116 2.07 22.84 5.48
N THR A 117 1.22 21.82 5.47
CA THR A 117 0.01 21.80 4.64
C THR A 117 -1.22 21.69 5.53
N PRO A 118 -2.27 22.47 5.24
CA PRO A 118 -3.42 22.60 6.12
C PRO A 118 -4.16 21.27 6.19
N SER A 119 -4.42 20.85 7.43
CA SER A 119 -5.22 19.66 7.78
C SER A 119 -6.58 19.71 7.09
N THR A 120 -6.77 18.93 6.02
CA THR A 120 -8.12 18.48 5.66
C THR A 120 -8.36 17.19 6.42
N HIS A 121 -8.87 17.37 7.63
CA HIS A 121 -9.38 16.35 8.52
C HIS A 121 -10.35 15.40 7.78
N ARG A 122 -9.85 14.26 7.32
CA ARG A 122 -10.68 13.07 7.07
C ARG A 122 -10.76 12.31 8.38
N GLN A 123 -11.77 12.66 9.17
CA GLN A 123 -12.21 11.90 10.33
C GLN A 123 -12.52 10.47 9.87
N SER A 124 -11.71 9.50 10.32
CA SER A 124 -11.99 8.08 10.20
C SER A 124 -13.13 7.76 11.16
N LEU A 125 -14.29 7.38 10.63
CA LEU A 125 -15.35 6.74 11.40
C LEU A 125 -14.94 5.29 11.69
N GLU A 126 -14.19 5.10 12.77
CA GLU A 126 -14.19 3.84 13.51
C GLU A 126 -14.94 4.06 14.82
N GLN A 127 -16.19 3.62 14.87
CA GLN A 127 -16.85 3.30 16.14
C GLN A 127 -17.57 1.96 15.98
N LYS A 128 -16.92 0.90 16.46
CA LYS A 128 -17.61 -0.30 16.92
C LYS A 128 -17.75 -0.22 18.44
N SER A 129 -18.97 -0.52 18.89
CA SER A 129 -19.32 -1.27 20.10
C SER A 129 -20.08 -0.52 21.22
N THR A 130 -21.37 -0.87 21.29
CA THR A 130 -22.20 -1.18 22.48
C THR A 130 -22.71 -0.05 23.37
N GLY A 131 -24.05 0.04 23.51
CA GLY A 131 -24.68 0.66 24.68
C GLY A 131 -25.98 1.45 24.43
N GLU A 132 -27.08 0.74 24.17
CA GLU A 132 -28.43 0.93 24.73
C GLU A 132 -29.01 2.35 25.09
N LEU A 133 -30.12 2.68 24.38
CA LEU A 133 -31.40 3.28 24.82
C LEU A 133 -31.70 4.81 24.94
N ILE A 134 -32.83 5.14 24.30
CA ILE A 134 -33.93 6.10 24.62
C ILE A 134 -33.96 7.49 23.93
N ALA A 135 -34.85 7.54 22.92
CA ALA A 135 -35.92 8.49 22.57
C ALA A 135 -35.93 9.95 23.08
N GLN A 136 -36.19 10.89 22.16
CA GLN A 136 -37.46 11.63 21.93
C GLN A 136 -37.23 12.71 20.85
N LYS A 137 -37.89 12.64 19.68
CA LYS A 137 -39.04 13.46 19.26
C LYS A 137 -38.95 14.93 19.69
N ASP A 138 -38.83 15.84 18.70
CA ASP A 138 -39.73 16.99 18.60
C ASP A 138 -39.77 17.53 17.16
N GLU A 139 -40.98 17.90 16.78
CA GLU A 139 -41.44 18.28 15.45
C GLU A 139 -40.97 19.68 15.05
N LEU A 140 -40.74 19.89 13.74
CA LEU A 140 -40.98 21.20 13.13
C LEU A 140 -41.67 21.05 11.77
N SER A 141 -42.91 21.51 11.77
CA SER A 141 -43.78 21.89 10.66
C SER A 141 -43.18 23.03 9.81
N GLY A 142 -43.43 23.05 8.50
CA GLY A 142 -43.13 24.21 7.65
C GLY A 142 -43.40 23.97 6.17
N ALA A 143 -44.42 24.64 5.64
CA ALA A 143 -45.12 24.38 4.39
C ALA A 143 -44.41 24.74 3.06
N ASN A 144 -44.76 23.97 2.03
CA ASN A 144 -45.08 24.29 0.62
C ASN A 144 -44.58 25.61 -0.02
N ALA A 145 -43.89 25.49 -1.17
CA ALA A 145 -44.19 26.28 -2.37
C ALA A 145 -43.73 25.54 -3.65
N ARG A 146 -44.66 25.38 -4.59
CA ARG A 146 -44.45 24.84 -5.95
C ARG A 146 -43.89 25.93 -6.86
N SER A 147 -42.95 25.58 -7.75
CA SER A 147 -42.86 26.18 -9.08
C SER A 147 -42.29 25.20 -10.10
N VAL A 148 -42.88 25.25 -11.28
CA VAL A 148 -42.85 24.33 -12.41
C VAL A 148 -41.90 24.80 -13.51
N ASN A 149 -41.65 23.89 -14.46
CA ASN A 149 -41.07 24.08 -15.80
C ASN A 149 -39.54 24.17 -15.89
N SER A 150 -38.87 23.62 -16.91
CA SER A 150 -39.26 22.74 -18.02
C SER A 150 -37.97 22.26 -18.70
N GLN A 151 -38.06 21.09 -19.35
CA GLN A 151 -37.19 20.63 -20.45
C GLN A 151 -35.74 20.30 -20.01
N ASN A 152 -35.04 19.28 -20.52
CA ASN A 152 -35.14 18.49 -21.73
C ASN A 152 -34.07 17.37 -21.69
N ASN A 153 -34.31 16.33 -22.51
CA ASN A 153 -33.41 15.32 -23.11
C ASN A 153 -32.61 14.34 -22.21
N SER A 154 -33.05 13.07 -22.10
CA SER A 154 -32.71 11.92 -22.99
C SER A 154 -31.32 11.33 -22.65
N THR A 155 -31.08 10.06 -22.35
CA THR A 155 -31.72 8.76 -22.64
C THR A 155 -31.08 7.73 -21.70
N THR A 156 -31.84 6.83 -21.07
CA THR A 156 -31.31 5.50 -20.69
C THR A 156 -32.42 4.47 -20.77
N ILE A 157 -32.09 3.40 -21.49
CA ILE A 157 -32.89 2.22 -21.86
C ILE A 157 -33.32 1.43 -20.61
N PRO A 158 -34.52 0.83 -20.60
CA PRO A 158 -35.07 0.15 -19.44
C PRO A 158 -34.47 -1.24 -19.18
N ASN A 159 -34.34 -1.53 -17.89
CA ASN A 159 -34.06 -2.83 -17.31
C ASN A 159 -35.40 -3.58 -17.03
N ALA A 160 -35.27 -4.90 -16.85
CA ALA A 160 -36.24 -5.86 -16.28
C ALA A 160 -37.11 -6.70 -17.26
N SER A 161 -36.62 -7.92 -17.51
CA SER A 161 -37.18 -9.20 -17.04
C SER A 161 -38.71 -9.41 -17.07
N GLN A 162 -39.17 -10.46 -17.77
CA GLN A 162 -39.74 -11.71 -17.17
C GLN A 162 -40.52 -12.60 -18.18
N THR A 163 -40.06 -13.86 -18.29
CA THR A 163 -40.82 -15.14 -18.14
C THR A 163 -41.84 -15.65 -19.20
N LYS A 164 -41.57 -16.92 -19.64
CA LYS A 164 -42.49 -17.99 -20.17
C LYS A 164 -43.12 -17.74 -21.56
N VAL A 165 -43.20 -18.69 -22.49
CA VAL A 165 -43.86 -20.02 -22.45
C VAL A 165 -43.31 -20.93 -23.58
N ARG A 166 -43.28 -22.24 -23.32
CA ARG A 166 -42.96 -23.36 -24.24
C ARG A 166 -43.85 -23.42 -25.50
N LYS A 167 -43.32 -23.92 -26.63
CA LYS A 167 -44.06 -24.89 -27.45
C LYS A 167 -43.14 -25.75 -28.31
N CYS A 168 -43.32 -27.06 -28.19
CA CYS A 168 -42.83 -28.08 -29.12
C CYS A 168 -43.56 -27.96 -30.45
N ARG A 169 -42.85 -28.12 -31.58
CA ARG A 169 -43.00 -29.27 -32.48
C ARG A 169 -41.89 -29.24 -33.52
#